data_AF-A0A2D6TAK8-F1
#
_entry.id   AF-A0A2D6TAK8-F1
#
_cell.length_a   1.000
_cell.length_b   1.000
_cell.length_c   1.000
_cell.angle_alpha   90.00
_cell.angle_beta   90.00
_cell.angle_gamma   90.00
#
_symmetry.space_group_name_H-M   'P 1'
#
loop_
_entity.id
_entity.type
_entity.pdbx_description
1 polymer ?
#
loop_
_entity_poly.entity_id
_entity_poly.type
_entity_poly.pdbx_seq_one_letter_code
_entity_poly.pdbx_strand_id
1 'polypeptide(L)'
;MNIERYHWRHYFGGMAFLLILLQLVSGVFLSLFYLPDLGEAYASVQSLYRDFPFGAWVRDSHRWIALFLIGAIIIHAIRSLLRKEFLGSERKVIWLTGGLLLLPLLGLMVTGAILPWEWKGYWFMEMVPNYLEFIPLIGPGLKQATIESFSLNRNFIAHVVVIPFITIVLLDFHIFVKLRIRKVALSRYLLKHAVLVLPFLLAIAVLAILVAAPTLDPDEIPMPLEETYIPAPEWLFLMPLLPFMYFENFLAPLLGVYLAFGLFVLLAVLPYIVRQRTKGAQIPGTGTRNIGKGRNWRTRIVSFLGVSLVVSVVFGALYAGAYRSPTLGCNSCHNVSYGARMGLPPKAYKDRKIVPLLDDNQWMVEHWFFPQVVW
;
A
#
# COMPACT_ATOMS: atom_id res chain seq x y z
N MET A 1 -40.25 -2.08 10.86
CA MET A 1 -38.95 -1.39 10.78
C MET A 1 -37.86 -2.44 10.65
N ASN A 2 -37.44 -2.77 9.43
CA ASN A 2 -36.45 -3.83 9.19
C ASN A 2 -35.07 -3.32 9.61
N ILE A 3 -34.67 -3.62 10.85
CA ILE A 3 -33.28 -3.57 11.26
C ILE A 3 -32.57 -4.59 10.36
N GLU A 4 -31.92 -4.13 9.29
CA GLU A 4 -31.01 -4.95 8.48
C GLU A 4 -30.12 -5.69 9.48
N ARG A 5 -30.34 -7.01 9.60
CA ARG A 5 -29.57 -7.86 10.50
C ARG A 5 -28.09 -7.60 10.22
N TYR A 6 -27.41 -7.18 11.28
CA TYR A 6 -25.99 -6.93 11.32
C TYR A 6 -25.26 -8.12 10.71
N HIS A 7 -24.81 -7.96 9.46
CA HIS A 7 -24.08 -9.02 8.80
C HIS A 7 -22.64 -8.53 8.69
N TRP A 8 -21.76 -9.16 9.49
CA TRP A 8 -20.28 -9.09 9.47
C TRP A 8 -19.67 -8.89 8.08
N ARG A 9 -20.40 -9.36 7.08
CA ARG A 9 -20.19 -9.19 5.66
C ARG A 9 -19.73 -7.80 5.26
N HIS A 10 -20.36 -6.71 5.72
CA HIS A 10 -20.05 -5.32 5.28
C HIS A 10 -19.05 -4.57 6.16
N TYR A 11 -18.48 -5.25 7.14
CA TYR A 11 -17.59 -4.73 8.16
C TYR A 11 -16.38 -3.96 7.59
N PHE A 12 -15.60 -4.61 6.73
CA PHE A 12 -14.29 -4.09 6.30
C PHE A 12 -14.34 -2.80 5.48
N GLY A 13 -15.44 -2.56 4.75
CA GLY A 13 -15.60 -1.29 4.03
C GLY A 13 -15.83 -0.10 4.95
N GLY A 14 -16.62 -0.28 6.02
CA GLY A 14 -16.81 0.78 7.01
C GLY A 14 -15.64 0.88 8.00
N MET A 15 -14.93 -0.22 8.27
CA MET A 15 -13.65 -0.18 8.97
C MET A 15 -12.63 0.65 8.20
N ALA A 16 -12.45 0.39 6.90
CA ALA A 16 -11.54 1.18 6.06
C ALA A 16 -11.88 2.67 6.09
N PHE A 17 -13.17 3.03 6.04
CA PHE A 17 -13.61 4.43 6.18
C PHE A 17 -13.18 5.05 7.51
N LEU A 18 -13.39 4.35 8.63
CA LEU A 18 -12.97 4.84 9.95
C LEU A 18 -11.45 4.95 10.08
N LEU A 19 -10.70 3.97 9.56
CA LEU A 19 -9.25 4.02 9.57
C LEU A 19 -8.69 5.17 8.71
N ILE A 20 -9.32 5.49 7.57
CA ILE A 20 -8.96 6.70 6.80
C ILE A 20 -9.13 7.97 7.64
N LEU A 21 -10.25 8.10 8.37
CA LEU A 21 -10.46 9.26 9.24
C LEU A 21 -9.42 9.33 10.36
N LEU A 22 -9.08 8.20 10.97
CA LEU A 22 -8.02 8.13 11.98
C LEU A 22 -6.65 8.45 11.39
N GLN A 23 -6.36 8.04 10.16
CA GLN A 23 -5.12 8.37 9.45
C GLN A 23 -5.00 9.88 9.24
N LEU A 24 -6.10 10.56 8.85
CA LEU A 24 -6.13 12.01 8.69
C LEU A 24 -5.87 12.72 10.03
N VAL A 25 -6.57 12.32 11.09
CA VAL A 25 -6.43 12.95 12.42
C VAL A 25 -5.02 12.77 12.98
N SER A 26 -4.50 11.54 12.94
CA SER A 26 -3.13 11.27 13.40
C SER A 26 -2.08 11.95 12.51
N GLY A 27 -2.28 11.99 11.19
CA GLY A 27 -1.37 12.67 10.27
C GLY A 27 -1.29 14.18 10.50
N VAL A 28 -2.44 14.84 10.73
CA VAL A 28 -2.47 16.25 11.11
C VAL A 28 -1.69 16.48 12.40
N PHE A 29 -1.88 15.65 13.42
CA PHE A 29 -1.13 15.75 14.67
C PHE A 29 0.39 15.61 14.43
N LEU A 30 0.82 14.59 13.68
CA LEU A 30 2.25 14.36 13.38
C LEU A 30 2.86 15.53 12.59
N SER A 31 2.09 16.13 11.67
CA SER A 31 2.57 17.27 10.87
C SER A 31 2.89 18.52 11.68
N LEU A 32 2.36 18.65 12.91
CA LEU A 32 2.68 19.77 13.81
C LEU A 32 4.11 19.70 14.37
N PHE A 33 4.73 18.52 14.32
CA PHE A 33 6.05 18.25 14.90
C PHE A 33 7.10 17.83 13.88
N TYR A 34 6.71 17.65 12.61
CA TYR A 34 7.59 17.20 11.55
C TYR A 34 8.21 18.38 10.79
N LEU A 35 9.53 18.34 10.59
CA LEU A 35 10.26 19.31 9.79
C LEU A 35 10.60 18.69 8.42
N PRO A 36 9.97 19.13 7.30
CA PRO A 36 10.14 18.53 5.98
C PRO A 36 11.43 19.02 5.27
N ASP A 37 12.56 18.98 5.97
CA ASP A 37 13.89 19.32 5.47
C ASP A 37 14.83 18.11 5.57
N LEU A 38 15.75 17.95 4.61
CA LEU A 38 16.63 16.78 4.54
C LEU A 38 17.54 16.64 5.77
N GLY A 39 17.98 17.76 6.37
CA GLY A 39 18.82 17.75 7.57
C GLY A 39 18.05 17.54 8.87
N GLU A 40 16.76 17.89 8.89
CA GLU A 40 15.95 17.95 10.12
C GLU A 40 14.87 16.88 10.20
N ALA A 41 14.49 16.24 9.09
CA ALA A 41 13.33 15.34 9.04
C ALA A 41 13.45 14.16 10.01
N TYR A 42 14.56 13.43 9.95
CA TYR A 42 14.80 12.31 10.85
C TYR A 42 14.89 12.76 12.32
N ALA A 43 15.64 13.82 12.58
CA ALA A 43 15.79 14.39 13.92
C ALA A 43 14.45 14.86 14.52
N SER A 44 13.57 15.45 13.71
CA SER A 44 12.23 15.88 14.13
C SER A 44 11.33 14.69 14.53
N VAL A 45 11.44 13.55 13.83
CA VAL A 45 10.75 12.32 14.20
C VAL A 45 11.32 11.74 15.50
N GLN A 46 12.63 11.74 15.68
CA GLN A 46 13.27 11.28 16.93
C GLN A 46 12.88 12.17 18.13
N SER A 47 12.83 13.49 17.94
CA SER A 47 12.34 14.44 18.95
C SER A 47 10.87 14.18 19.29
N LEU A 48 10.00 13.94 18.31
CA LEU A 48 8.61 13.52 18.55
C LEU A 48 8.52 12.27 19.44
N TYR A 49 9.41 11.29 19.24
CA TYR A 49 9.45 10.07 20.03
C TYR A 49 9.91 10.30 21.48
N ARG A 50 10.92 11.15 21.69
CA ARG A 50 11.56 11.36 22.99
C ARG A 50 10.91 12.45 23.83
N ASP A 51 10.56 13.56 23.21
CA ASP A 51 10.31 14.83 23.91
C ASP A 51 8.81 15.09 24.12
N PHE A 52 7.94 14.46 23.34
CA PHE A 52 6.49 14.70 23.39
C PHE A 52 5.73 13.56 24.07
N PRO A 53 4.94 13.86 25.12
CA PRO A 53 4.05 12.87 25.73
C PRO A 53 3.11 12.27 24.68
N PHE A 54 3.08 10.94 24.60
CA PHE A 54 2.32 10.16 23.60
C PHE A 54 2.77 10.33 22.13
N GLY A 55 3.80 11.11 21.81
CA GLY A 55 4.28 11.32 20.44
C GLY A 55 4.66 10.00 19.75
N ALA A 56 5.46 9.18 20.43
CA ALA A 56 5.81 7.82 20.02
C ALA A 56 4.57 6.96 19.71
N TRP A 57 3.60 6.95 20.62
CA TRP A 57 2.39 6.15 20.49
C TRP A 57 1.50 6.60 19.31
N VAL A 58 1.36 7.91 19.09
CA VAL A 58 0.59 8.44 17.95
C VAL A 58 1.29 8.12 16.63
N ARG A 59 2.62 8.24 16.56
CA ARG A 59 3.40 7.88 15.38
C ARG A 59 3.23 6.40 15.05
N ASP A 60 3.43 5.53 16.03
CA ASP A 60 3.28 4.09 15.81
C ASP A 60 1.84 3.69 15.49
N SER A 61 0.86 4.34 16.11
CA SER A 61 -0.54 4.17 15.76
C SER A 61 -0.80 4.58 14.30
N HIS A 62 -0.28 5.73 13.83
CA HIS A 62 -0.43 6.18 12.44
C HIS A 62 0.10 5.13 11.44
N ARG A 63 1.26 4.53 11.74
CA ARG A 63 1.82 3.43 10.93
C ARG A 63 0.94 2.18 10.95
N TRP A 64 0.51 1.73 12.14
CA TRP A 64 -0.33 0.54 12.26
C TRP A 64 -1.72 0.73 11.64
N ILE A 65 -2.33 1.91 11.77
CA ILE A 65 -3.60 2.24 11.10
C ILE A 65 -3.46 2.08 9.59
N ALA A 66 -2.36 2.57 8.99
CA ALA A 66 -2.11 2.41 7.55
C ALA A 66 -2.05 0.94 7.11
N LEU A 67 -1.35 0.08 7.88
CA LEU A 67 -1.25 -1.35 7.59
C LEU A 67 -2.61 -2.08 7.71
N PHE A 68 -3.35 -1.80 8.78
CA PHE A 68 -4.69 -2.35 8.97
C PHE A 68 -5.69 -1.84 7.93
N LEU A 69 -5.52 -0.60 7.46
CA LEU A 69 -6.34 -0.02 6.40
C LEU A 69 -6.17 -0.80 5.10
N ILE A 70 -4.93 -1.06 4.66
CA ILE A 70 -4.68 -1.85 3.45
C ILE A 70 -5.22 -3.28 3.61
N GLY A 71 -5.00 -3.92 4.75
CA GLY A 71 -5.58 -5.24 5.04
C GLY A 71 -7.11 -5.24 4.93
N ALA A 72 -7.78 -4.24 5.50
CA ALA A 72 -9.23 -4.09 5.40
C ALA A 72 -9.70 -3.88 3.96
N ILE A 73 -8.98 -3.09 3.16
CA ILE A 73 -9.29 -2.84 1.74
C ILE A 73 -9.16 -4.11 0.92
N ILE A 74 -8.10 -4.90 1.11
CA ILE A 74 -7.90 -6.19 0.41
C ILE A 74 -9.08 -7.12 0.71
N ILE A 75 -9.43 -7.28 1.99
CA ILE A 75 -10.56 -8.13 2.39
C ILE A 75 -11.87 -7.59 1.81
N HIS A 76 -12.07 -6.26 1.83
CA HIS A 76 -13.23 -5.60 1.25
C HIS A 76 -13.37 -5.89 -0.26
N ALA A 77 -12.29 -5.73 -1.02
CA ALA A 77 -12.23 -5.95 -2.46
C ALA A 77 -12.48 -7.42 -2.82
N ILE A 78 -11.80 -8.37 -2.16
CA ILE A 78 -11.99 -9.81 -2.38
C ILE A 78 -13.45 -10.20 -2.08
N ARG A 79 -14.00 -9.78 -0.94
CA ARG A 79 -15.40 -10.05 -0.59
C ARG A 79 -16.37 -9.46 -1.60
N SER A 80 -16.09 -8.28 -2.13
CA SER A 80 -16.95 -7.62 -3.13
C SER A 80 -16.91 -8.38 -4.48
N LEU A 81 -15.72 -8.80 -4.90
CA LEU A 81 -15.50 -9.64 -6.08
C LEU A 81 -16.21 -10.99 -5.99
N LEU A 82 -16.00 -11.74 -4.89
CA LEU A 82 -16.59 -13.06 -4.67
C LEU A 82 -18.12 -13.04 -4.65
N ARG A 83 -18.70 -11.90 -4.28
CA ARG A 83 -20.16 -11.71 -4.25
C ARG A 83 -20.72 -11.10 -5.50
N LYS A 84 -19.86 -10.77 -6.45
CA LYS A 84 -20.23 -10.13 -7.70
C LYS A 84 -21.03 -8.87 -7.46
N GLU A 85 -20.65 -8.07 -6.45
CA GLU A 85 -21.40 -6.85 -6.11
C GLU A 85 -21.35 -5.81 -7.23
N PHE A 86 -20.36 -5.94 -8.11
CA PHE A 86 -20.19 -5.17 -9.34
C PHE A 86 -21.25 -5.48 -10.41
N LEU A 87 -21.98 -6.60 -10.32
CA LEU A 87 -23.02 -6.98 -11.28
C LEU A 87 -24.34 -6.23 -11.03
N GLY A 88 -24.34 -4.91 -11.10
CA GLY A 88 -25.54 -4.06 -11.00
C GLY A 88 -25.32 -2.73 -11.70
N SER A 89 -26.28 -2.25 -12.49
CA SER A 89 -26.18 -0.97 -13.21
C SER A 89 -25.81 0.19 -12.27
N GLU A 90 -26.46 0.28 -11.11
CA GLU A 90 -26.17 1.29 -10.08
C GLU A 90 -24.83 1.08 -9.35
N ARG A 91 -24.26 -0.14 -9.40
CA ARG A 91 -23.07 -0.53 -8.64
C ARG A 91 -21.79 -0.45 -9.46
N LYS A 92 -21.89 -0.23 -10.78
CA LYS A 92 -20.72 -0.01 -11.66
C LYS A 92 -19.92 1.22 -11.24
N VAL A 93 -20.61 2.30 -10.91
CA VAL A 93 -19.98 3.55 -10.43
C VAL A 93 -19.23 3.29 -9.12
N ILE A 94 -19.87 2.62 -8.15
CA ILE A 94 -19.26 2.28 -6.86
C ILE A 94 -18.04 1.38 -7.05
N TRP A 95 -18.11 0.42 -7.98
CA TRP A 95 -16.97 -0.46 -8.27
C TRP A 95 -15.81 0.31 -8.90
N LEU A 96 -16.08 1.18 -9.87
CA LEU A 96 -15.06 1.99 -10.53
C LEU A 96 -14.40 2.97 -9.54
N THR A 97 -15.20 3.68 -8.74
CA THR A 97 -14.66 4.60 -7.72
C THR A 97 -13.87 3.85 -6.65
N GLY A 98 -14.28 2.63 -6.29
CA GLY A 98 -13.53 1.77 -5.38
C GLY A 98 -12.20 1.31 -5.96
N GLY A 99 -12.16 0.97 -7.25
CA GLY A 99 -10.92 0.66 -7.97
C GLY A 99 -9.99 1.88 -8.03
N LEU A 100 -10.52 3.05 -8.42
CA LEU A 100 -9.75 4.29 -8.47
C LEU A 100 -9.20 4.71 -7.10
N LEU A 101 -9.94 4.47 -6.01
CA LEU A 101 -9.49 4.73 -4.63
C LEU A 101 -8.24 3.93 -4.23
N LEU A 102 -7.95 2.79 -4.86
CA LEU A 102 -6.74 2.03 -4.56
C LEU A 102 -5.46 2.83 -4.91
N LEU A 103 -5.51 3.64 -5.97
CA LEU A 103 -4.35 4.39 -6.46
C LEU A 103 -3.84 5.42 -5.45
N PRO A 104 -4.65 6.38 -4.96
CA PRO A 104 -4.17 7.35 -3.97
C PRO A 104 -3.87 6.69 -2.62
N LEU A 105 -4.54 5.59 -2.24
CA LEU A 105 -4.23 4.88 -0.99
C LEU A 105 -2.85 4.18 -1.04
N LEU A 106 -2.48 3.61 -2.20
CA LEU A 106 -1.11 3.12 -2.42
C LEU A 106 -0.10 4.28 -2.46
N GLY A 107 -0.47 5.41 -3.08
CA GLY A 107 0.34 6.63 -3.10
C GLY A 107 0.61 7.19 -1.71
N LEU A 108 -0.37 7.18 -0.80
CA LEU A 108 -0.19 7.58 0.60
C LEU A 108 0.78 6.65 1.32
N MET A 109 0.70 5.33 1.09
CA MET A 109 1.66 4.41 1.70
C MET A 109 3.08 4.70 1.22
N VAL A 110 3.25 4.92 -0.09
CA VAL A 110 4.55 5.21 -0.71
C VAL A 110 5.15 6.50 -0.17
N THR A 111 4.40 7.60 -0.29
CA THR A 111 4.87 8.93 0.11
C THR A 111 5.07 9.04 1.61
N GLY A 112 4.24 8.38 2.42
CA GLY A 112 4.36 8.35 3.87
C GLY A 112 5.54 7.53 4.37
N ALA A 113 5.92 6.45 3.68
CA ALA A 113 7.10 5.65 4.01
C ALA A 113 8.42 6.42 3.83
N ILE A 114 8.42 7.46 2.99
CA ILE A 114 9.60 8.30 2.73
C ILE A 114 9.77 9.35 3.85
N LEU A 115 8.69 9.87 4.44
CA LEU A 115 8.74 11.03 5.35
C LEU A 115 9.59 10.85 6.60
N PRO A 116 9.63 9.68 7.29
CA PRO A 116 10.49 9.51 8.44
C PRO A 116 11.97 9.78 8.15
N TRP A 117 12.36 9.67 6.88
CA TRP A 117 13.72 9.90 6.39
C TRP A 117 14.80 9.10 7.14
N GLU A 118 14.38 8.00 7.77
CA GLU A 118 15.23 6.87 8.16
C GLU A 118 15.71 6.14 6.90
N TRP A 119 16.68 5.23 7.00
CA TRP A 119 17.30 4.66 5.78
C TRP A 119 16.29 3.96 4.88
N LYS A 120 15.31 3.29 5.48
CA LYS A 120 14.20 2.68 4.75
C LYS A 120 13.48 3.70 3.87
N GLY A 121 13.23 4.91 4.37
CA GLY A 121 12.56 5.99 3.64
C GLY A 121 13.41 6.55 2.50
N TYR A 122 14.71 6.75 2.73
CA TYR A 122 15.66 7.15 1.69
C TYR A 122 15.72 6.12 0.54
N TRP A 123 15.91 4.84 0.87
CA TRP A 123 15.95 3.79 -0.14
C TRP A 123 14.64 3.66 -0.89
N PHE A 124 13.53 3.85 -0.18
CA PHE A 124 12.23 3.82 -0.82
C PHE A 124 12.06 4.95 -1.84
N MET A 125 12.59 6.14 -1.57
CA MET A 125 12.63 7.25 -2.54
C MET A 125 13.41 6.85 -3.80
N GLU A 126 14.65 6.36 -3.66
CA GLU A 126 15.50 6.03 -4.82
C GLU A 126 14.90 4.90 -5.68
N MET A 127 14.26 3.95 -5.01
CA MET A 127 13.76 2.74 -5.62
C MET A 127 12.44 2.96 -6.41
N VAL A 128 11.51 3.77 -5.91
CA VAL A 128 10.17 3.96 -6.50
C VAL A 128 10.21 4.43 -7.97
N PRO A 129 10.98 5.46 -8.36
CA PRO A 129 11.04 5.92 -9.74
C PRO A 129 11.50 4.86 -10.73
N ASN A 130 12.37 3.94 -10.31
CA ASN A 130 12.84 2.85 -11.16
C ASN A 130 11.70 1.88 -11.54
N TYR A 131 10.68 1.72 -10.71
CA TYR A 131 9.50 0.94 -11.08
C TYR A 131 8.52 1.68 -11.97
N LEU A 132 8.49 3.02 -11.88
CA LEU A 132 7.67 3.85 -12.77
C LEU A 132 8.10 3.68 -14.23
N GLU A 133 9.38 3.35 -14.48
CA GLU A 133 9.91 3.04 -15.82
C GLU A 133 9.10 1.96 -16.55
N PHE A 134 8.58 0.98 -15.79
CA PHE A 134 7.82 -0.14 -16.34
C PHE A 134 6.33 0.16 -16.50
N ILE A 135 5.89 1.41 -16.35
CA ILE A 135 4.52 1.79 -16.71
C ILE A 135 4.43 1.91 -18.25
N PRO A 136 3.49 1.19 -18.90
CA PRO A 136 3.35 1.27 -20.35
C PRO A 136 3.13 2.71 -20.84
N LEU A 137 3.69 3.03 -22.01
CA LEU A 137 3.55 4.30 -22.74
C LEU A 137 4.25 5.52 -22.11
N ILE A 138 4.15 5.71 -20.79
CA ILE A 138 4.61 6.93 -20.11
C ILE A 138 5.79 6.70 -19.14
N GLY A 139 6.20 5.44 -18.94
CA GLY A 139 7.11 5.06 -17.85
C GLY A 139 8.47 5.76 -17.83
N PRO A 140 9.26 5.78 -18.93
CA PRO A 140 10.55 6.45 -18.95
C PRO A 140 10.47 7.94 -18.63
N GLY A 141 9.49 8.65 -19.22
CA GLY A 141 9.26 10.07 -18.94
C GLY A 141 8.80 10.32 -17.50
N LEU A 142 7.96 9.43 -16.96
CA LEU A 142 7.50 9.52 -15.58
C LEU A 142 8.63 9.27 -14.57
N LYS A 143 9.51 8.29 -14.82
CA LYS A 143 10.72 8.06 -14.03
C LYS A 143 11.59 9.30 -14.00
N GLN A 144 11.93 9.83 -15.17
CA GLN A 144 12.79 11.00 -15.28
C GLN A 144 12.18 12.22 -14.56
N ALA A 145 10.91 12.53 -14.83
CA ALA A 145 10.22 13.64 -14.19
C ALA A 145 10.15 13.48 -12.66
N THR A 146 9.94 12.26 -12.16
CA THR A 146 9.89 12.00 -10.72
C THR A 146 11.25 12.26 -10.06
N ILE A 147 12.33 11.84 -10.70
CA ILE A 147 13.69 12.01 -10.17
C ILE A 147 14.13 13.47 -10.21
N GLU A 148 13.93 14.16 -11.32
CA GLU A 148 14.28 15.58 -11.48
C GLU A 148 13.48 16.48 -10.54
N SER A 149 12.24 16.10 -10.21
CA SER A 149 11.35 16.92 -9.40
C SER A 149 11.31 16.55 -7.92
N PHE A 150 12.00 15.49 -7.50
CA PHE A 150 11.90 15.02 -6.12
C PHE A 150 12.51 16.04 -5.14
N SER A 151 11.78 16.27 -4.04
CA SER A 151 12.32 16.87 -2.82
C SER A 151 11.47 16.39 -1.65
N LEU A 152 12.07 16.33 -0.46
CA LEU A 152 11.35 15.89 0.75
C LEU A 152 10.15 16.80 1.05
N ASN A 153 10.29 18.11 0.85
CA ASN A 153 9.21 19.08 1.00
C ASN A 153 8.05 18.83 0.00
N ARG A 154 8.34 18.60 -1.29
CA ARG A 154 7.28 18.26 -2.27
C ARG A 154 6.61 16.93 -1.93
N ASN A 155 7.36 15.93 -1.46
CA ASN A 155 6.79 14.66 -1.00
C ASN A 155 5.88 14.84 0.22
N PHE A 156 6.26 15.70 1.17
CA PHE A 156 5.43 16.08 2.32
C PHE A 156 4.11 16.75 1.88
N ILE A 157 4.17 17.73 0.97
CA ILE A 157 2.96 18.38 0.42
C ILE A 157 2.08 17.35 -0.31
N ALA A 158 2.68 16.44 -1.09
CA ALA A 158 1.95 15.39 -1.77
C ALA A 158 1.22 14.47 -0.77
N HIS A 159 1.90 14.04 0.28
CA HIS A 159 1.38 13.12 1.29
C HIS A 159 0.30 13.75 2.18
N VAL A 160 0.48 15.00 2.61
CA VAL A 160 -0.38 15.63 3.62
C VAL A 160 -1.56 16.39 2.98
N VAL A 161 -1.39 16.92 1.78
CA VAL A 161 -2.40 17.79 1.15
C VAL A 161 -2.99 17.15 -0.10
N VAL A 162 -2.15 16.90 -1.13
CA VAL A 162 -2.64 16.57 -2.47
C VAL A 162 -3.33 15.22 -2.52
N ILE A 163 -2.66 14.17 -2.06
CA ILE A 163 -3.20 12.80 -2.13
C ILE A 163 -4.37 12.61 -1.16
N PRO A 164 -4.35 13.13 0.09
CA PRO A 164 -5.52 13.10 0.97
C PRO A 164 -6.74 13.81 0.37
N PHE A 165 -6.55 14.97 -0.28
CA PHE A 165 -7.64 15.67 -0.95
C PHE A 165 -8.27 14.82 -2.06
N ILE A 166 -7.45 14.24 -2.95
CA ILE A 166 -7.92 13.32 -4.00
C ILE A 166 -8.66 12.12 -3.38
N THR A 167 -8.11 11.57 -2.29
CA THR A 167 -8.73 10.44 -1.56
C THR A 167 -10.10 10.81 -1.04
N ILE A 168 -10.26 11.98 -0.40
CA ILE A 168 -11.54 12.46 0.15
C ILE A 168 -12.58 12.65 -0.95
N VAL A 169 -12.20 13.24 -2.09
CA VAL A 169 -13.10 13.43 -3.24
C VAL A 169 -13.59 12.07 -3.78
N LEU A 170 -12.69 11.12 -4.01
CA LEU A 170 -13.07 9.79 -4.48
C LEU A 170 -13.88 9.00 -3.44
N LEU A 171 -13.58 9.20 -2.16
CA LEU A 171 -14.30 8.60 -1.03
C LEU A 171 -15.73 9.15 -0.94
N ASP A 172 -15.94 10.43 -1.25
CA ASP A 172 -17.27 11.02 -1.39
C ASP A 172 -18.12 10.26 -2.42
N PHE A 173 -17.58 10.11 -3.63
CA PHE A 173 -18.24 9.36 -4.69
C PHE A 173 -18.44 7.86 -4.35
N HIS A 174 -17.54 7.25 -3.58
CA HIS A 174 -17.63 5.84 -3.25
C HIS A 174 -18.61 5.53 -2.11
N ILE A 175 -18.59 6.32 -1.03
CA ILE A 175 -19.35 6.06 0.20
C ILE A 175 -20.61 6.93 0.26
N PHE A 176 -20.53 8.23 0.00
CA PHE A 176 -21.65 9.12 0.25
C PHE A 176 -22.76 8.95 -0.78
N VAL A 177 -22.42 8.61 -2.04
CA VAL A 177 -23.40 8.14 -3.03
C VAL A 177 -24.17 6.92 -2.50
N LYS A 178 -23.45 5.94 -1.93
CA LYS A 178 -24.05 4.74 -1.37
C LYS A 178 -24.91 5.04 -0.13
N LEU A 179 -24.49 5.93 0.75
CA LEU A 179 -25.27 6.36 1.92
C LEU A 179 -26.53 7.12 1.51
N ARG A 180 -26.45 7.96 0.47
CA ARG A 180 -27.58 8.69 -0.12
C ARG A 180 -28.59 7.72 -0.72
N ILE A 181 -28.14 6.77 -1.54
CA ILE A 181 -29.00 5.72 -2.13
C ILE A 181 -29.71 4.91 -1.02
N ARG A 182 -28.98 4.55 0.04
CA ARG A 182 -29.55 3.74 1.15
C ARG A 182 -30.35 4.55 2.17
N LYS A 183 -30.39 5.89 2.06
CA LYS A 183 -31.01 6.80 3.02
C LYS A 183 -30.54 6.56 4.47
N VAL A 184 -29.24 6.25 4.64
CA VAL A 184 -28.63 6.04 5.96
C VAL A 184 -27.87 7.30 6.35
N ALA A 185 -28.16 7.84 7.54
CA ALA A 185 -27.42 8.99 8.07
C ALA A 185 -25.96 8.63 8.38
N LEU A 186 -25.03 9.54 8.08
CA LEU A 186 -23.59 9.35 8.31
C LEU A 186 -23.28 9.05 9.78
N SER A 187 -23.88 9.79 10.72
CA SER A 187 -23.69 9.58 12.16
C SER A 187 -24.07 8.16 12.60
N ARG A 188 -25.21 7.66 12.12
CA ARG A 188 -25.65 6.28 12.37
C ARG A 188 -24.75 5.26 11.69
N TYR A 189 -24.17 5.57 10.53
CA TYR A 189 -23.21 4.70 9.87
C TYR A 189 -21.90 4.61 10.66
N LEU A 190 -21.35 5.75 11.06
CA LEU A 190 -20.12 5.86 11.85
C LEU A 190 -20.27 5.15 13.20
N LEU A 191 -21.31 5.48 13.98
CA LEU A 191 -21.52 4.89 15.31
C LEU A 191 -21.61 3.36 15.26
N LYS A 192 -22.30 2.83 14.24
CA LYS A 192 -22.41 1.38 14.04
C LYS A 192 -21.06 0.75 13.78
N HIS A 193 -20.24 1.33 12.90
CA HIS A 193 -18.94 0.77 12.57
C HIS A 193 -17.88 1.05 13.64
N ALA A 194 -18.04 2.09 14.46
CA ALA A 194 -17.10 2.43 15.54
C ALA A 194 -17.02 1.29 16.57
N VAL A 195 -18.17 0.79 17.03
CA VAL A 195 -18.25 -0.35 17.98
C VAL A 195 -17.56 -1.59 17.41
N LEU A 196 -17.77 -1.83 16.13
CA LEU A 196 -17.19 -2.94 15.40
C LEU A 196 -15.67 -2.87 15.29
N VAL A 197 -15.12 -1.67 15.12
CA VAL A 197 -13.69 -1.44 14.90
C VAL A 197 -12.90 -1.44 16.21
N LEU A 198 -13.57 -1.36 17.37
CA LEU A 198 -12.93 -1.38 18.69
C LEU A 198 -11.88 -2.48 18.91
N PRO A 199 -12.10 -3.77 18.55
CA PRO A 199 -11.07 -4.79 18.73
C PRO A 199 -9.80 -4.53 17.91
N PHE A 200 -9.95 -3.93 16.72
CA PHE A 200 -8.84 -3.55 15.87
C PHE A 200 -8.15 -2.29 16.37
N LEU A 201 -8.89 -1.32 16.90
CA LEU A 201 -8.29 -0.15 17.57
C LEU A 201 -7.51 -0.56 18.81
N LEU A 202 -8.03 -1.51 19.59
CA LEU A 202 -7.31 -2.09 20.71
C LEU A 202 -6.04 -2.80 20.24
N ALA A 203 -6.13 -3.62 19.19
CA ALA A 203 -4.95 -4.26 18.61
C ALA A 203 -3.91 -3.24 18.12
N ILE A 204 -4.33 -2.20 17.40
CA ILE A 204 -3.46 -1.10 16.96
C ILE A 204 -2.82 -0.40 18.17
N ALA A 205 -3.59 -0.06 19.19
CA ALA A 205 -3.09 0.62 20.38
C ALA A 205 -2.09 -0.24 21.16
N VAL A 206 -2.34 -1.54 21.28
CA VAL A 206 -1.43 -2.51 21.91
C VAL A 206 -0.16 -2.68 21.06
N LEU A 207 -0.30 -2.86 19.74
CA LEU A 207 0.85 -2.99 18.83
C LEU A 207 1.70 -1.72 18.78
N ALA A 208 1.09 -0.54 18.92
CA ALA A 208 1.82 0.73 19.01
C ALA A 208 2.66 0.85 20.29
N ILE A 209 2.36 0.08 21.33
CA ILE A 209 3.16 0.00 22.57
C ILE A 209 4.19 -1.12 22.47
N LEU A 210 3.77 -2.31 21.99
CA LEU A 210 4.60 -3.51 21.99
C LEU A 210 5.64 -3.55 20.85
N VAL A 211 5.32 -2.92 19.72
CA VAL A 211 6.15 -2.91 18.51
C VAL A 211 6.39 -1.46 18.11
N ALA A 212 7.09 -0.74 18.97
CA ALA A 212 7.55 0.60 18.69
C ALA A 212 8.48 0.58 17.47
N ALA A 213 8.38 1.55 16.58
CA ALA A 213 9.36 1.71 15.51
C ALA A 213 9.96 3.09 15.35
N PRO A 214 10.50 3.71 16.40
CA PRO A 214 11.84 4.20 16.14
C PRO A 214 12.65 2.96 15.74
N THR A 215 13.06 2.91 14.48
CA THR A 215 14.18 2.03 14.14
C THR A 215 15.32 2.42 15.09
N LEU A 216 16.02 1.43 15.64
CA LEU A 216 17.34 1.67 16.27
C LEU A 216 18.38 1.93 15.17
N ASP A 217 17.97 2.54 14.05
CA ASP A 217 18.84 2.90 12.94
C ASP A 217 19.81 3.95 13.50
N PRO A 218 21.12 3.67 13.61
CA PRO A 218 22.11 4.66 14.01
C PRO A 218 21.98 5.98 13.24
N ASP A 219 22.37 7.07 13.89
CA ASP A 219 22.44 8.40 13.27
C ASP A 219 23.34 8.40 12.01
N GLU A 220 24.27 7.43 11.92
CA GLU A 220 25.11 7.14 10.77
C GLU A 220 24.65 5.84 10.07
N ILE A 221 24.60 5.85 8.73
CA ILE A 221 24.28 4.68 7.92
C ILE A 221 25.39 3.62 8.16
N PRO A 222 25.09 2.40 8.64
CA PRO A 222 26.08 1.38 8.87
C PRO A 222 26.53 0.92 7.50
N MET A 223 27.80 0.63 7.39
CA MET A 223 28.27 -0.05 6.20
C MET A 223 27.52 -1.40 6.10
N PRO A 224 26.98 -1.79 4.93
CA PRO A 224 26.37 -3.12 4.71
C PRO A 224 27.27 -4.32 5.08
N LEU A 225 28.53 -4.06 5.42
CA LEU A 225 29.54 -4.99 5.94
C LEU A 225 29.64 -5.09 7.46
N GLU A 226 28.97 -4.24 8.23
CA GLU A 226 29.02 -4.29 9.70
C GLU A 226 28.17 -5.42 10.30
N GLU A 227 27.78 -6.41 9.48
CA GLU A 227 26.83 -7.47 9.84
C GLU A 227 25.48 -6.92 10.36
N THR A 228 25.22 -5.62 10.14
CA THR A 228 24.03 -4.93 10.62
C THR A 228 22.88 -5.02 9.62
N TYR A 229 21.69 -5.17 10.17
CA TYR A 229 20.44 -5.35 9.45
C TYR A 229 20.15 -4.19 8.49
N ILE A 230 20.14 -4.47 7.19
CA ILE A 230 19.58 -3.54 6.21
C ILE A 230 18.05 -3.64 6.32
N PRO A 231 17.32 -2.54 6.48
CA PRO A 231 15.88 -2.60 6.66
C PRO A 231 15.16 -2.91 5.35
N ALA A 232 14.45 -4.04 5.31
CA ALA A 232 13.58 -4.37 4.20
C ALA A 232 12.36 -3.41 4.16
N PRO A 233 11.86 -3.04 2.97
CA PRO A 233 10.62 -2.27 2.88
C PRO A 233 9.45 -3.05 3.52
N GLU A 234 8.37 -2.37 3.88
CA GLU A 234 7.19 -3.06 4.46
C GLU A 234 6.77 -4.23 3.56
N TRP A 235 6.26 -5.31 4.16
CA TRP A 235 5.89 -6.52 3.43
C TRP A 235 5.01 -6.23 2.20
N LEU A 236 4.11 -5.24 2.31
CA LEU A 236 3.22 -4.79 1.24
C LEU A 236 3.97 -4.27 0.00
N PHE A 237 5.16 -3.71 0.19
CA PHE A 237 6.02 -3.26 -0.89
C PHE A 237 6.90 -4.38 -1.40
N LEU A 238 7.38 -5.29 -0.57
CA LEU A 238 8.18 -6.45 -1.02
C LEU A 238 7.41 -7.32 -2.01
N MET A 239 6.09 -7.34 -1.89
CA MET A 239 5.14 -8.03 -2.76
C MET A 239 5.37 -7.84 -4.28
N PRO A 240 5.16 -6.64 -4.87
CA PRO A 240 5.42 -6.41 -6.29
C PRO A 240 6.92 -6.43 -6.64
N LEU A 241 7.80 -6.30 -5.65
CA LEU A 241 9.25 -6.22 -5.84
C LEU A 241 9.92 -7.59 -5.93
N LEU A 242 9.29 -8.63 -5.38
CA LEU A 242 9.83 -9.99 -5.32
C LEU A 242 10.33 -10.51 -6.68
N PRO A 243 9.64 -10.32 -7.82
CA PRO A 243 10.14 -10.77 -9.12
C PRO A 243 11.44 -10.08 -9.55
N PHE A 244 11.65 -8.82 -9.18
CA PHE A 244 12.87 -8.07 -9.51
C PHE A 244 14.10 -8.54 -8.72
N MET A 245 13.90 -9.32 -7.65
CA MET A 245 14.99 -9.93 -6.89
C MET A 245 15.46 -11.26 -7.50
N TYR A 246 14.60 -11.96 -8.26
CA TYR A 246 14.91 -13.28 -8.80
C TYR A 246 15.13 -13.30 -10.32
N PHE A 247 14.67 -12.27 -11.03
CA PHE A 247 14.76 -12.20 -12.48
C PHE A 247 15.39 -10.88 -12.93
N GLU A 248 16.31 -10.95 -13.89
CA GLU A 248 16.94 -9.77 -14.50
C GLU A 248 16.37 -9.46 -15.90
N ASN A 249 15.54 -10.37 -16.43
CA ASN A 249 14.94 -10.28 -17.75
C ASN A 249 13.51 -9.74 -17.69
N PHE A 250 12.81 -9.77 -18.83
CA PHE A 250 11.42 -9.32 -18.94
C PHE A 250 10.44 -10.00 -17.96
N LEU A 251 10.79 -11.14 -17.36
CA LEU A 251 9.94 -11.78 -16.33
C LEU A 251 9.80 -10.91 -15.08
N ALA A 252 10.81 -10.14 -14.70
CA ALA A 252 10.71 -9.24 -13.55
C ALA A 252 9.61 -8.18 -13.73
N PRO A 253 9.65 -7.31 -14.75
CA PRO A 253 8.58 -6.33 -14.97
C PRO A 253 7.25 -6.97 -15.36
N LEU A 254 7.24 -8.12 -16.03
CA LEU A 254 6.01 -8.87 -16.32
C LEU A 254 5.27 -9.28 -15.05
N LEU A 255 5.95 -9.93 -14.11
CA LEU A 255 5.33 -10.46 -12.91
C LEU A 255 5.10 -9.36 -11.85
N GLY A 256 6.04 -8.41 -11.73
CA GLY A 256 6.00 -7.38 -10.70
C GLY A 256 5.09 -6.19 -11.04
N VAL A 257 5.03 -5.77 -12.31
CA VAL A 257 4.32 -4.55 -12.73
C VAL A 257 3.19 -4.86 -13.70
N TYR A 258 3.48 -5.47 -14.86
CA TYR A 258 2.49 -5.64 -15.92
C TYR A 258 1.33 -6.55 -15.52
N LEU A 259 1.59 -7.64 -14.80
CA LEU A 259 0.56 -8.54 -14.30
C LEU A 259 -0.35 -7.85 -13.27
N ALA A 260 0.23 -7.11 -12.33
CA ALA A 260 -0.52 -6.39 -11.31
C ALA A 260 -1.38 -5.28 -11.94
N PHE A 261 -0.81 -4.50 -12.87
CA PHE A 261 -1.54 -3.47 -13.61
C PHE A 261 -2.64 -4.08 -14.50
N GLY A 262 -2.34 -5.16 -15.22
CA GLY A 262 -3.32 -5.87 -16.04
C GLY A 262 -4.47 -6.42 -15.22
N LEU A 263 -4.20 -6.99 -14.05
CA LEU A 263 -5.24 -7.46 -13.12
C LEU A 263 -6.07 -6.28 -12.59
N PHE A 264 -5.44 -5.17 -12.23
CA PHE A 264 -6.15 -3.96 -11.79
C PHE A 264 -7.11 -3.44 -12.87
N VAL A 265 -6.63 -3.28 -14.10
CA VAL A 265 -7.45 -2.83 -15.24
C VAL A 265 -8.58 -3.83 -15.48
N LEU A 266 -8.27 -5.13 -15.56
CA LEU A 266 -9.26 -6.19 -15.74
C LEU A 266 -10.36 -6.13 -14.68
N LEU A 267 -9.98 -5.98 -13.40
CA LEU A 267 -10.93 -5.85 -12.30
C LEU A 267 -11.78 -4.58 -12.47
N ALA A 268 -11.18 -3.44 -12.80
CA ALA A 268 -11.91 -2.19 -13.01
C ALA A 268 -12.94 -2.29 -14.15
N VAL A 269 -12.58 -2.96 -15.26
CA VAL A 269 -13.47 -3.12 -16.43
C VAL A 269 -14.39 -4.34 -16.35
N LEU A 270 -14.18 -5.24 -15.38
CA LEU A 270 -14.96 -6.45 -15.15
C LEU A 270 -16.50 -6.25 -15.22
N PRO A 271 -17.09 -5.16 -14.67
CA PRO A 271 -18.55 -4.95 -14.71
C PRO A 271 -19.09 -4.65 -16.12
N TYR A 272 -18.23 -4.27 -17.05
CA TYR A 272 -18.56 -3.95 -18.43
C TYR A 272 -18.37 -5.15 -19.35
N ILE A 273 -17.43 -6.04 -19.01
CA ILE A 273 -17.20 -7.30 -19.73
C ILE A 273 -18.28 -8.34 -19.38
N VAL A 274 -18.61 -8.47 -18.09
CA VAL A 274 -19.56 -9.49 -17.63
C VAL A 274 -20.99 -9.00 -17.85
N ARG A 275 -21.64 -9.49 -18.91
CA ARG A 275 -23.08 -9.23 -19.16
C ARG A 275 -23.93 -9.81 -18.04
N GLN A 276 -24.82 -8.98 -17.48
CA GLN A 276 -25.93 -9.49 -16.69
C GLN A 276 -26.85 -10.29 -17.62
N ARG A 277 -27.15 -11.56 -17.28
CA ARG A 277 -28.38 -12.17 -17.77
C ARG A 277 -29.54 -11.41 -17.13
N THR A 278 -30.20 -10.58 -17.91
CA THR A 278 -31.50 -9.98 -17.55
C THR A 278 -32.46 -11.12 -17.22
N LYS A 279 -32.72 -11.36 -15.94
CA LYS A 279 -33.96 -12.03 -15.56
C LYS A 279 -35.07 -11.04 -15.86
N GLY A 280 -35.85 -11.33 -16.89
CA GLY A 280 -36.92 -10.47 -17.41
C GLY A 280 -37.85 -9.95 -16.32
N ALA A 281 -38.39 -8.76 -16.59
CA ALA A 281 -39.34 -8.05 -15.75
C ALA A 281 -40.55 -8.92 -15.38
N GLN A 282 -40.90 -8.95 -14.08
CA GLN A 282 -42.27 -9.20 -13.65
C GLN A 282 -42.50 -8.70 -12.20
N ILE A 283 -43.25 -7.59 -12.09
CA ILE A 283 -44.12 -7.28 -10.95
C ILE A 283 -45.53 -7.49 -11.54
N PRO A 284 -46.35 -8.43 -11.01
CA PRO A 284 -47.16 -8.12 -9.82
C PRO A 284 -47.46 -9.33 -8.90
N GLY A 285 -47.93 -9.03 -7.68
CA GLY A 285 -48.68 -9.96 -6.84
C GLY A 285 -47.89 -10.60 -5.70
N THR A 286 -48.40 -10.40 -4.49
CA THR A 286 -48.11 -11.16 -3.27
C THR A 286 -48.05 -12.67 -3.54
N GLY A 287 -46.84 -13.20 -3.61
CA GLY A 287 -46.58 -14.62 -3.75
C GLY A 287 -45.19 -14.91 -3.24
N THR A 288 -45.12 -15.69 -2.16
CA THR A 288 -43.90 -16.19 -1.53
C THR A 288 -43.02 -16.90 -2.57
N ARG A 289 -42.11 -16.16 -3.22
CA ARG A 289 -41.14 -16.75 -4.14
C ARG A 289 -40.10 -17.52 -3.35
N ASN A 290 -40.30 -18.84 -3.33
CA ASN A 290 -39.38 -19.85 -2.88
C ASN A 290 -38.00 -19.62 -3.55
N ILE A 291 -37.02 -19.15 -2.78
CA ILE A 291 -35.65 -18.91 -3.24
C ILE A 291 -35.02 -20.27 -3.54
N GLY A 292 -35.03 -20.65 -4.80
CA GLY A 292 -34.43 -21.88 -5.31
C GLY A 292 -32.99 -22.07 -4.81
N LYS A 293 -32.82 -23.19 -4.11
CA LYS A 293 -31.58 -23.85 -3.68
C LYS A 293 -30.44 -22.92 -3.27
N GLY A 294 -30.46 -22.53 -2.00
CA GLY A 294 -29.28 -22.03 -1.31
C GLY A 294 -28.10 -22.98 -1.55
N ARG A 295 -27.03 -22.46 -2.15
CA ARG A 295 -25.74 -23.15 -2.32
C ARG A 295 -25.40 -23.88 -1.01
N ASN A 296 -25.34 -25.22 -1.07
CA ASN A 296 -25.29 -26.13 0.08
C ASN A 296 -24.16 -25.74 1.04
N TRP A 297 -24.35 -25.88 2.36
CA TRP A 297 -23.39 -25.46 3.38
C TRP A 297 -21.98 -25.99 3.10
N ARG A 298 -21.88 -27.23 2.60
CA ARG A 298 -20.64 -27.87 2.12
C ARG A 298 -19.93 -27.04 1.05
N THR A 299 -20.64 -26.59 0.02
CA THR A 299 -20.04 -25.76 -1.04
C THR A 299 -19.62 -24.37 -0.56
N ARG A 300 -20.22 -23.83 0.52
CA ARG A 300 -19.77 -22.58 1.15
C ARG A 300 -18.49 -22.79 1.95
N ILE A 301 -18.42 -23.88 2.71
CA ILE A 301 -17.22 -24.27 3.45
C ILE A 301 -16.08 -24.57 2.48
N VAL A 302 -16.30 -25.35 1.44
CA VAL A 302 -15.29 -25.64 0.42
C VAL A 302 -14.80 -24.37 -0.28
N SER A 303 -15.70 -23.43 -0.60
CA SER A 303 -15.28 -22.14 -1.18
C SER A 303 -14.51 -21.28 -0.18
N PHE A 304 -14.92 -21.27 1.09
CA PHE A 304 -14.23 -20.53 2.15
C PHE A 304 -12.84 -21.13 2.40
N LEU A 305 -12.73 -22.44 2.57
CA LEU A 305 -11.47 -23.15 2.75
C LEU A 305 -10.57 -23.00 1.52
N GLY A 306 -11.13 -23.06 0.30
CA GLY A 306 -10.37 -22.85 -0.93
C GLY A 306 -9.82 -21.42 -1.02
N VAL A 307 -10.63 -20.40 -0.72
CA VAL A 307 -10.16 -19.01 -0.69
C VAL A 307 -9.15 -18.81 0.43
N SER A 308 -9.41 -19.31 1.64
CA SER A 308 -8.49 -19.20 2.77
C SER A 308 -7.17 -19.91 2.49
N LEU A 309 -7.18 -21.07 1.85
CA LEU A 309 -5.96 -21.76 1.44
C LEU A 309 -5.19 -20.95 0.40
N VAL A 310 -5.85 -20.45 -0.65
CA VAL A 310 -5.19 -19.61 -1.66
C VAL A 310 -4.62 -18.35 -1.03
N VAL A 311 -5.39 -17.67 -0.17
CA VAL A 311 -4.93 -16.49 0.56
C VAL A 311 -3.75 -16.85 1.47
N SER A 312 -3.82 -17.92 2.26
CA SER A 312 -2.72 -18.33 3.14
C SER A 312 -1.49 -18.80 2.39
N VAL A 313 -1.63 -19.48 1.25
CA VAL A 313 -0.50 -19.89 0.40
C VAL A 313 0.15 -18.67 -0.24
N VAL A 314 -0.67 -17.76 -0.77
CA VAL A 314 -0.20 -16.49 -1.34
C VAL A 314 0.47 -15.70 -0.22
N PHE A 315 -0.25 -15.21 0.78
CA PHE A 315 0.31 -14.41 1.88
C PHE A 315 1.44 -15.12 2.64
N GLY A 316 1.40 -16.44 2.78
CA GLY A 316 2.46 -17.21 3.41
C GLY A 316 3.73 -17.30 2.57
N ALA A 317 3.62 -17.54 1.26
CA ALA A 317 4.76 -17.50 0.34
C ALA A 317 5.37 -16.10 0.27
N LEU A 318 4.52 -15.09 0.35
CA LEU A 318 4.92 -13.69 0.31
C LEU A 318 5.59 -13.24 1.60
N TYR A 319 5.05 -13.64 2.75
CA TYR A 319 5.70 -13.44 4.04
C TYR A 319 7.04 -14.18 4.12
N ALA A 320 7.10 -15.44 3.66
CA ALA A 320 8.34 -16.21 3.64
C ALA A 320 9.38 -15.61 2.68
N GLY A 321 8.96 -15.11 1.52
CA GLY A 321 9.83 -14.41 0.58
C GLY A 321 10.32 -13.07 1.11
N ALA A 322 9.43 -12.29 1.75
CA ALA A 322 9.77 -11.03 2.41
C ALA A 322 10.75 -11.25 3.58
N TYR A 323 10.50 -12.25 4.42
CA TYR A 323 11.34 -12.59 5.58
C TYR A 323 12.74 -13.07 5.18
N ARG A 324 12.87 -13.72 4.01
CA ARG A 324 14.14 -14.24 3.49
C ARG A 324 14.82 -13.31 2.49
N SER A 325 14.25 -12.14 2.20
CA SER A 325 14.81 -11.21 1.23
C SER A 325 16.12 -10.64 1.79
N PRO A 326 17.28 -10.93 1.18
CA PRO A 326 18.46 -10.12 1.39
C PRO A 326 18.12 -8.79 0.71
N THR A 327 17.89 -7.80 1.54
CA THR A 327 17.57 -6.42 1.18
C THR A 327 18.23 -5.91 -0.09
N LEU A 328 17.40 -5.30 -0.95
CA LEU A 328 17.74 -4.44 -2.08
C LEU A 328 19.10 -4.73 -2.73
N GLY A 329 19.17 -5.83 -3.48
CA GLY A 329 20.23 -6.01 -4.48
C GLY A 329 20.30 -4.80 -5.41
N CYS A 330 21.53 -4.40 -5.74
CA CYS A 330 21.99 -3.19 -6.44
C CYS A 330 21.35 -2.87 -7.81
N ASN A 331 20.32 -3.60 -8.22
CA ASN A 331 19.60 -3.44 -9.49
C ASN A 331 18.76 -2.15 -9.55
N SER A 332 18.47 -1.52 -8.42
CA SER A 332 17.59 -0.33 -8.31
C SER A 332 18.33 1.00 -8.04
N CYS A 333 19.66 1.00 -7.85
CA CYS A 333 20.31 2.05 -7.04
C CYS A 333 21.15 3.12 -7.76
N HIS A 334 20.95 3.41 -9.06
CA HIS A 334 21.72 4.49 -9.72
C HIS A 334 20.88 5.34 -10.68
N ASN A 335 20.72 6.65 -10.39
CA ASN A 335 20.31 7.66 -11.36
C ASN A 335 21.27 8.88 -11.36
N VAL A 336 21.39 9.44 -12.57
CA VAL A 336 22.25 10.43 -13.20
C VAL A 336 21.88 11.90 -12.89
N SER A 337 20.90 12.18 -12.03
CA SER A 337 20.33 13.54 -11.94
C SER A 337 21.11 14.47 -11.00
N TYR A 338 22.15 15.09 -11.56
CA TYR A 338 22.72 16.43 -11.26
C TYR A 338 22.57 17.01 -9.84
N GLY A 339 23.28 16.42 -8.88
CA GLY A 339 23.46 17.05 -7.57
C GLY A 339 24.58 16.47 -6.74
N ALA A 340 25.84 16.61 -7.17
CA ALA A 340 27.07 16.34 -6.39
C ALA A 340 27.16 15.00 -5.59
N ARG A 341 26.26 14.04 -5.81
CA ARG A 341 26.18 12.78 -5.08
C ARG A 341 25.89 11.67 -6.07
N MET A 342 26.98 11.04 -6.52
CA MET A 342 27.09 9.85 -7.39
C MET A 342 27.14 10.12 -8.90
N GLY A 343 28.19 9.59 -9.53
CA GLY A 343 28.47 9.69 -10.96
C GLY A 343 27.69 8.69 -11.82
N LEU A 344 27.79 8.85 -13.14
CA LEU A 344 27.26 7.91 -14.13
C LEU A 344 27.97 6.56 -14.04
N PRO A 345 27.28 5.43 -13.75
CA PRO A 345 27.93 4.14 -13.76
C PRO A 345 28.31 3.72 -15.20
N PRO A 346 29.45 3.02 -15.40
CA PRO A 346 29.82 2.37 -16.65
C PRO A 346 28.75 1.40 -17.11
N LYS A 347 28.67 1.21 -18.44
CA LYS A 347 27.65 0.36 -19.10
C LYS A 347 27.63 -1.10 -18.62
N ALA A 348 28.72 -1.59 -18.02
CA ALA A 348 28.86 -2.96 -17.52
C ALA A 348 28.40 -3.15 -16.05
N TYR A 349 27.97 -2.09 -15.35
CA TYR A 349 27.63 -2.10 -13.92
C TYR A 349 26.48 -3.05 -13.51
N LYS A 350 25.72 -3.60 -14.47
CA LYS A 350 24.65 -4.58 -14.22
C LYS A 350 25.02 -6.01 -14.59
N ASP A 351 26.24 -6.23 -15.11
CA ASP A 351 26.68 -7.53 -15.58
C ASP A 351 27.64 -8.15 -14.57
N ARG A 352 27.12 -9.03 -13.70
CA ARG A 352 27.90 -9.77 -12.70
C ARG A 352 28.95 -10.70 -13.31
N LYS A 353 28.87 -10.99 -14.62
CA LYS A 353 29.92 -11.76 -15.33
C LYS A 353 31.09 -10.88 -15.76
N ILE A 354 30.85 -9.59 -16.01
CA ILE A 354 31.87 -8.62 -16.41
C ILE A 354 32.45 -7.91 -15.18
N VAL A 355 31.62 -7.63 -14.18
CA VAL A 355 32.01 -7.01 -12.90
C VAL A 355 31.65 -7.98 -11.77
N PRO A 356 32.46 -9.03 -11.54
CA PRO A 356 32.19 -10.03 -10.50
C PRO A 356 32.23 -9.44 -9.09
N LEU A 357 32.81 -8.25 -8.92
CA LEU A 357 32.84 -7.50 -7.68
C LEU A 357 31.45 -7.01 -7.23
N LEU A 358 30.42 -7.06 -8.09
CA LEU A 358 29.02 -6.84 -7.69
C LEU A 358 28.47 -7.96 -6.78
N ASP A 359 29.14 -9.11 -6.73
CA ASP A 359 28.88 -10.20 -5.79
C ASP A 359 29.72 -10.08 -4.51
N ASP A 360 30.69 -9.16 -4.51
CA ASP A 360 31.56 -8.87 -3.37
C ASP A 360 30.90 -7.77 -2.52
N ASN A 361 30.38 -8.18 -1.37
CA ASN A 361 29.74 -7.28 -0.42
C ASN A 361 30.69 -6.16 0.03
N GLN A 362 32.00 -6.40 0.08
CA GLN A 362 32.95 -5.38 0.54
C GLN A 362 33.13 -4.29 -0.50
N TRP A 363 33.40 -4.71 -1.73
CA TRP A 363 33.52 -3.80 -2.86
C TRP A 363 32.24 -2.99 -3.08
N MET A 364 31.07 -3.63 -2.97
CA MET A 364 29.77 -2.97 -3.13
C MET A 364 29.56 -1.82 -2.14
N VAL A 365 30.11 -1.94 -0.94
CA VAL A 365 30.02 -0.93 0.12
C VAL A 365 31.00 0.20 -0.10
N GLU A 366 32.26 -0.10 -0.39
CA GLU A 366 33.25 0.93 -0.65
C GLU A 366 32.86 1.77 -1.88
N HIS A 367 32.30 1.12 -2.89
CA HIS A 367 31.71 1.75 -4.07
C HIS A 367 30.53 2.68 -3.74
N TRP A 368 29.73 2.33 -2.74
CA TRP A 368 28.53 3.07 -2.33
C TRP A 368 28.86 4.36 -1.56
N PHE A 369 29.87 4.33 -0.70
CA PHE A 369 30.30 5.50 0.08
C PHE A 369 31.30 6.37 -0.68
N PHE A 370 32.13 5.77 -1.53
CA PHE A 370 33.18 6.44 -2.26
C PHE A 370 33.13 6.11 -3.76
N PRO A 371 32.04 6.48 -4.46
CA PRO A 371 31.86 6.21 -5.88
C PRO A 371 32.82 7.01 -6.78
N GLN A 372 33.87 7.62 -6.24
CA GLN A 372 34.94 8.30 -6.96
C GLN A 372 36.32 7.68 -6.68
N VAL A 373 36.41 6.75 -5.72
CA VAL A 373 37.66 6.10 -5.29
C VAL A 373 37.71 4.64 -5.77
N VAL A 374 36.55 4.00 -5.92
CA VAL A 374 36.41 2.55 -6.14
C VAL A 374 35.88 2.24 -7.55
N TRP A 375 36.35 2.99 -8.55
CA TRP A 375 36.13 2.69 -9.96
C TRP A 375 37.37 2.12 -10.63
#